data_AF-Q46054-F1
#
_entry.id   AF-Q46054-F1
#
_cell.length_a   1.000
_cell.length_b   1.000
_cell.length_c   1.000
_cell.angle_alpha   90.00
_cell.angle_beta   90.00
_cell.angle_gamma   90.00
#
_symmetry.space_group_name_H-M   'P 1'
#
loop_
_entity.id
_entity.type
_entity.pdbx_description
1 polymer ?
#
loop_
_entity_poly.entity_id
_entity_poly.type
_entity_poly.pdbx_seq_one_letter_code
_entity_poly.pdbx_strand_id
1 'polypeptide(L)'
;ETDPPARKKINLLRDYIDAELAEPARQMRTLGPARLAVGTSKTFRTLARLTGAAPSSAGPHVTRTLTAPGLRQLIAFISRMTAADRAELEGISSDRSHQNVAGALVAEAAMRALDIDKVEICPWGLREGVILTRIDKGLE
;
A
#
# COMPACT_ATOMS: atom_id res chain seq x y z
N GLU A 1 15.29 -17.11 -0.25
CA GLU A 1 14.94 -16.87 -1.66
C GLU A 1 14.12 -18.05 -2.11
N THR A 2 12.80 -18.01 -1.87
CA THR A 2 11.88 -19.02 -2.39
C THR A 2 10.77 -18.26 -3.10
N ASP A 3 10.25 -18.83 -4.18
CA ASP A 3 9.11 -18.29 -4.91
C ASP A 3 8.12 -19.43 -5.17
N PRO A 4 6.96 -19.47 -4.49
CA PRO A 4 6.43 -18.47 -3.55
C PRO A 4 7.27 -18.27 -2.27
N PRO A 5 7.13 -17.12 -1.59
CA PRO A 5 7.85 -16.85 -0.34
C PRO A 5 7.46 -17.84 0.77
N ALA A 6 8.46 -18.44 1.42
CA ALA A 6 8.23 -19.40 2.49
C ALA A 6 7.54 -18.74 3.69
N ARG A 7 6.60 -19.44 4.32
CA ARG A 7 5.84 -18.94 5.49
C ARG A 7 6.74 -18.40 6.61
N LYS A 8 7.86 -19.07 6.89
CA LYS A 8 8.85 -18.62 7.88
C LYS A 8 9.43 -17.24 7.54
N LYS A 9 9.71 -16.96 6.26
CA LYS A 9 10.23 -15.67 5.79
C LYS A 9 9.17 -14.57 5.85
N ILE A 10 7.91 -14.91 5.55
CA ILE A 10 6.78 -13.98 5.70
C ILE A 10 6.63 -13.56 7.17
N ASN A 11 6.65 -14.51 8.10
CA ASN A 11 6.53 -14.20 9.53
C ASN A 11 7.71 -13.35 10.02
N LEU A 12 8.94 -13.71 9.65
CA LEU A 12 10.11 -12.90 9.99
C LEU A 12 10.00 -11.47 9.46
N LEU A 13 9.49 -11.30 8.24
CA LEU A 13 9.28 -9.98 7.66
C LEU A 13 8.17 -9.20 8.39
N ARG A 14 7.10 -9.86 8.85
CA ARG A 14 6.06 -9.22 9.68
C ARG A 14 6.64 -8.69 10.98
N ASP A 15 7.41 -9.53 11.69
CA ASP A 15 8.04 -9.15 12.95
C ASP A 15 8.99 -7.96 12.76
N TYR A 16 9.77 -7.97 11.67
CA TYR A 16 10.63 -6.84 11.28
C TYR A 16 9.83 -5.57 10.99
N ILE A 17 8.79 -5.64 10.16
CA ILE A 17 7.95 -4.49 9.82
C ILE A 17 7.27 -3.92 11.06
N ASP A 18 6.73 -4.77 11.93
CA ASP A 18 6.07 -4.35 13.17
C ASP A 18 7.05 -3.62 14.10
N ALA A 19 8.31 -4.09 14.19
CA ALA A 19 9.36 -3.41 14.95
C ALA A 19 9.70 -2.03 14.35
N GLU A 20 9.89 -1.95 13.03
CA GLU A 20 10.22 -0.69 12.32
C GLU A 20 9.08 0.34 12.42
N LEU A 21 7.82 -0.10 12.36
CA LEU A 21 6.66 0.78 12.43
C LEU A 21 6.28 1.19 13.86
N ALA A 22 6.84 0.54 14.88
CA ALA A 22 6.43 0.77 16.26
C ALA A 22 6.62 2.22 16.71
N GLU A 23 7.78 2.82 16.45
CA GLU A 23 8.07 4.21 16.84
C GLU A 23 7.33 5.24 15.96
N PRO A 24 7.36 5.18 14.62
CA PRO A 24 6.60 6.10 13.78
C PRO A 24 5.10 6.06 14.09
N ALA A 25 4.53 4.87 14.30
CA ALA A 25 3.11 4.76 14.63
C ALA A 25 2.79 5.33 16.03
N ARG A 26 3.68 5.15 17.03
CA ARG A 26 3.55 5.83 18.34
C ARG A 26 3.49 7.34 18.16
N GLN A 27 4.43 7.91 17.41
CA GLN A 27 4.50 9.35 17.16
C GLN A 27 3.26 9.86 16.42
N MET A 28 2.77 9.13 15.42
CA MET A 28 1.56 9.54 14.69
C MET A 28 0.31 9.50 15.58
N ARG A 29 0.17 8.49 16.46
CA ARG A 29 -0.98 8.38 17.36
C ARG A 29 -1.06 9.52 18.39
N THR A 30 0.05 10.20 18.72
CA THR A 30 0.00 11.37 19.63
C THR A 30 -0.68 12.59 19.00
N LEU A 31 -0.82 12.63 17.67
CA LEU A 31 -1.50 13.69 16.94
C LEU A 31 -3.04 13.58 16.97
N GLY A 32 -3.57 12.53 17.61
CA GLY A 32 -5.00 12.25 17.69
C GLY A 32 -5.51 11.33 16.57
N PRO A 33 -6.82 11.03 16.57
CA PRO A 33 -7.40 10.10 15.59
C PRO A 33 -7.37 10.70 14.18
N ALA A 34 -7.09 9.85 13.19
CA ALA A 34 -7.13 10.26 11.79
C ALA A 34 -8.59 10.53 11.36
N ARG A 35 -8.88 11.76 10.91
CA ARG A 35 -10.16 12.09 10.26
C ARG A 35 -10.29 11.38 8.91
N LEU A 36 -9.18 11.28 8.17
CA LEU A 36 -9.08 10.67 6.86
C LEU A 36 -7.70 10.03 6.72
N ALA A 37 -7.67 8.77 6.30
CA ALA A 37 -6.43 8.07 5.96
C ALA A 37 -6.30 7.95 4.44
N VAL A 38 -5.13 8.30 3.92
CA VAL A 38 -4.87 8.34 2.48
C VAL A 38 -3.65 7.50 2.13
N GLY A 39 -3.82 6.58 1.19
CA GLY A 39 -2.73 5.81 0.58
C GLY A 39 -2.31 6.43 -0.75
N THR A 40 -1.02 6.69 -0.92
CA THR A 40 -0.42 7.18 -2.18
C THR A 40 0.51 6.11 -2.77
N SER A 41 1.14 6.41 -3.91
CA SER A 41 2.06 5.53 -4.66
C SER A 41 1.40 4.40 -5.45
N LYS A 42 2.22 3.70 -6.24
CA LYS A 42 1.76 2.58 -7.07
C LYS A 42 1.37 1.37 -6.23
N THR A 43 2.00 1.13 -5.08
CA THR A 43 1.68 -0.02 -4.20
C THR A 43 0.23 0.03 -3.73
N PHE A 44 -0.18 1.11 -3.07
CA PHE A 44 -1.56 1.27 -2.61
C PHE A 44 -2.57 1.25 -3.75
N ARG A 45 -2.27 1.87 -4.91
CA ARG A 45 -3.14 1.80 -6.10
C ARG A 45 -3.34 0.38 -6.60
N THR A 46 -2.26 -0.40 -6.70
CA THR A 46 -2.32 -1.80 -7.13
C THR A 46 -3.09 -2.65 -6.11
N LEU A 47 -2.83 -2.50 -4.80
CA LEU A 47 -3.55 -3.25 -3.76
C LEU A 47 -5.05 -2.93 -3.75
N ALA A 48 -5.43 -1.66 -3.92
CA ALA A 48 -6.83 -1.26 -4.06
C ALA A 48 -7.45 -1.89 -5.32
N ARG A 49 -6.73 -1.89 -6.45
CA ARG A 49 -7.23 -2.49 -7.68
C ARG A 49 -7.50 -3.99 -7.53
N LEU A 50 -6.56 -4.72 -6.91
CA LEU A 50 -6.67 -6.16 -6.66
C LEU A 50 -7.74 -6.52 -5.62
N THR A 51 -8.21 -5.54 -4.84
CA THR A 51 -9.32 -5.69 -3.88
C THR A 51 -10.64 -5.11 -4.41
N GLY A 52 -10.72 -4.80 -5.71
CA GLY A 52 -11.96 -4.43 -6.39
C GLY A 52 -12.19 -2.93 -6.61
N ALA A 53 -11.23 -2.06 -6.27
CA ALA A 53 -11.36 -0.63 -6.57
C ALA A 53 -11.42 -0.39 -8.08
N ALA A 54 -12.17 0.65 -8.50
CA ALA A 54 -12.37 0.99 -9.91
C ALA A 54 -11.04 1.22 -10.67
N PRO A 55 -10.96 0.88 -11.97
CA PRO A 55 -9.75 1.09 -12.77
C PRO A 55 -9.49 2.59 -12.99
N SER A 56 -8.26 2.95 -13.34
CA SER A 56 -7.91 4.35 -13.65
C SER A 56 -8.72 4.94 -14.80
N SER A 57 -9.14 4.11 -15.77
CA SER A 57 -9.98 4.51 -16.91
C SER A 57 -11.37 5.01 -16.52
N ALA A 58 -11.85 4.71 -15.30
CA ALA A 58 -13.10 5.26 -14.78
C ALA A 58 -13.02 6.76 -14.44
N GLY A 59 -11.83 7.36 -14.57
CA GLY A 59 -11.63 8.80 -14.39
C GLY A 59 -11.01 9.18 -13.04
N PRO A 60 -10.52 10.42 -12.92
CA PRO A 60 -9.75 10.89 -11.77
C PRO A 60 -10.60 11.15 -10.52
N HIS A 61 -11.89 11.44 -10.68
CA HIS A 61 -12.79 11.79 -9.56
C HIS A 61 -13.44 10.58 -8.88
N VAL A 62 -13.19 9.36 -9.38
CA VAL A 62 -13.75 8.16 -8.76
C VAL A 62 -13.02 7.85 -7.46
N THR A 63 -13.77 7.83 -6.36
CA THR A 63 -13.26 7.39 -5.05
C THR A 63 -12.85 5.93 -5.12
N ARG A 64 -11.62 5.65 -4.69
CA ARG A 64 -11.05 4.31 -4.61
C ARG A 64 -10.61 4.08 -3.18
N THR A 65 -10.89 2.89 -2.65
CA THR A 65 -10.58 2.55 -1.27
C THR A 65 -9.85 1.22 -1.20
N LEU A 66 -9.07 1.05 -0.14
CA LEU A 66 -8.51 -0.24 0.27
C LEU A 66 -8.89 -0.44 1.74
N THR A 67 -9.43 -1.62 2.06
CA THR A 67 -9.89 -1.96 3.41
C THR A 67 -8.94 -2.97 4.06
N ALA A 68 -8.80 -2.92 5.38
CA ALA A 68 -7.94 -3.86 6.11
C ALA A 68 -8.38 -5.33 5.91
N PRO A 69 -9.69 -5.69 5.94
CA PRO A 69 -10.14 -7.04 5.62
C PRO A 69 -9.78 -7.47 4.19
N GLY A 70 -10.02 -6.60 3.20
CA GLY A 70 -9.70 -6.90 1.80
C GLY A 70 -8.20 -7.09 1.57
N LEU A 71 -7.38 -6.26 2.22
CA LEU A 71 -5.92 -6.39 2.16
C LEU A 71 -5.43 -7.70 2.80
N ARG A 72 -5.98 -8.11 3.94
CA ARG A 72 -5.62 -9.40 4.57
C ARG A 72 -5.99 -10.59 3.70
N GLN A 73 -7.16 -10.56 3.07
CA GLN A 73 -7.60 -11.59 2.11
C GLN A 73 -6.66 -11.64 0.90
N LEU A 74 -6.32 -10.47 0.34
CA LEU A 74 -5.38 -10.38 -0.77
C LEU A 74 -4.02 -10.98 -0.39
N ILE A 75 -3.44 -10.60 0.76
CA ILE A 75 -2.15 -11.11 1.24
C ILE A 75 -2.16 -12.64 1.31
N ALA A 76 -3.22 -13.23 1.86
CA ALA A 76 -3.35 -14.69 1.94
C ALA A 76 -3.34 -15.35 0.55
N PHE A 77 -3.88 -14.68 -0.47
CA PHE A 77 -3.86 -15.15 -1.86
C PHE A 77 -2.47 -14.98 -2.50
N ILE A 78 -1.97 -13.74 -2.58
CA ILE A 78 -0.74 -13.42 -3.34
C ILE A 78 0.54 -14.02 -2.75
N SER A 79 0.54 -14.36 -1.45
CA SER A 79 1.69 -14.98 -0.80
C SER A 79 1.92 -16.43 -1.21
N ARG A 80 0.93 -17.07 -1.85
CA ARG A 80 1.00 -18.46 -2.33
C ARG A 80 1.29 -18.55 -3.83
N MET A 81 1.43 -17.41 -4.50
CA MET A 81 1.70 -17.32 -5.93
C MET A 81 3.19 -17.18 -6.20
N THR A 82 3.65 -17.55 -7.40
CA THR A 82 4.98 -17.16 -7.86
C THR A 82 5.01 -15.68 -8.26
N ALA A 83 6.19 -15.10 -8.44
CA ALA A 83 6.32 -13.76 -8.99
C ALA A 83 5.79 -13.71 -10.43
N ALA A 84 6.00 -14.77 -11.22
CA ALA A 84 5.44 -14.88 -12.56
C ALA A 84 3.91 -14.84 -12.52
N ASP A 85 3.26 -15.66 -11.69
CA ASP A 85 1.80 -15.66 -11.58
C ASP A 85 1.25 -14.32 -11.08
N ARG A 86 1.96 -13.64 -10.15
CA ARG A 86 1.57 -12.30 -9.70
C ARG A 86 1.64 -11.27 -10.82
N ALA A 87 2.56 -11.42 -11.78
CA ALA A 87 2.68 -10.49 -12.91
C ALA A 87 1.47 -10.53 -13.85
N GLU A 88 0.72 -11.63 -13.85
CA GLU A 88 -0.53 -11.78 -14.61
C GLU A 88 -1.73 -11.08 -13.94
N LEU A 89 -1.59 -10.65 -12.69
CA LEU A 89 -2.66 -9.94 -11.98
C LEU A 89 -2.77 -8.48 -12.44
N GLU A 90 -4.00 -8.00 -12.58
CA GLU A 90 -4.27 -6.65 -13.08
C GLU A 90 -3.55 -5.57 -12.23
N GLY A 91 -2.77 -4.74 -12.91
CA GLY A 91 -2.07 -3.61 -12.27
C GLY A 91 -0.76 -3.99 -11.56
N ILE A 92 -0.34 -5.25 -11.62
CA ILE A 92 1.03 -5.67 -11.28
C ILE A 92 1.85 -5.70 -12.57
N SER A 93 3.02 -5.07 -12.54
CA SER A 93 3.99 -5.15 -13.63
C SER A 93 5.05 -6.19 -13.30
N SER A 94 5.60 -6.87 -14.31
CA SER A 94 6.57 -7.97 -14.14
C SER A 94 7.77 -7.55 -13.30
N ASP A 95 8.30 -6.34 -13.53
CA ASP A 95 9.36 -5.68 -12.77
C ASP A 95 9.10 -5.54 -11.27
N ARG A 96 7.83 -5.51 -10.82
CA ARG A 96 7.46 -5.32 -9.42
C ARG A 96 6.67 -6.47 -8.80
N SER A 97 6.47 -7.55 -9.55
CA SER A 97 5.73 -8.73 -9.07
C SER A 97 6.38 -9.40 -7.84
N HIS A 98 7.71 -9.43 -7.78
CA HIS A 98 8.48 -10.04 -6.70
C HIS A 98 8.33 -9.30 -5.35
N GLN A 99 8.19 -7.98 -5.37
CA GLN A 99 8.07 -7.13 -4.17
C GLN A 99 6.62 -6.91 -3.72
N ASN A 100 5.63 -7.34 -4.51
CA ASN A 100 4.21 -7.08 -4.24
C ASN A 100 3.75 -7.60 -2.87
N VAL A 101 4.16 -8.81 -2.47
CA VAL A 101 3.82 -9.39 -1.17
C VAL A 101 4.41 -8.57 -0.02
N ALA A 102 5.67 -8.14 -0.14
CA ALA A 102 6.32 -7.31 0.88
C ALA A 102 5.61 -5.96 1.03
N GLY A 103 5.27 -5.30 -0.09
CA GLY A 103 4.52 -4.04 -0.07
C GLY A 103 3.13 -4.19 0.56
N ALA A 104 2.45 -5.31 0.32
CA ALA A 104 1.16 -5.61 0.95
C ALA A 104 1.29 -5.79 2.48
N LEU A 105 2.33 -6.48 2.94
CA LEU A 105 2.62 -6.66 4.37
C LEU A 105 2.91 -5.32 5.06
N VAL A 106 3.70 -4.44 4.43
CA VAL A 106 3.96 -3.09 4.97
C VAL A 106 2.68 -2.28 5.07
N ALA A 107 1.83 -2.30 4.02
CA ALA A 107 0.56 -1.58 4.03
C ALA A 107 -0.38 -2.08 5.14
N GLU A 108 -0.48 -3.40 5.33
CA GLU A 108 -1.36 -3.98 6.36
C GLU A 108 -0.85 -3.69 7.77
N ALA A 109 0.46 -3.82 7.99
CA ALA A 109 1.06 -3.50 9.28
C ALA A 109 0.92 -2.01 9.61
N ALA A 110 1.08 -1.11 8.64
CA ALA A 110 0.88 0.33 8.83
C ALA A 110 -0.58 0.66 9.18
N MET A 111 -1.54 0.07 8.45
CA MET A 111 -2.96 0.22 8.75
C MET A 111 -3.29 -0.27 10.16
N ARG A 112 -2.79 -1.46 10.53
CA ARG A 112 -2.98 -2.03 11.87
C ARG A 112 -2.34 -1.20 12.98
N ALA A 113 -1.11 -0.74 12.78
CA ALA A 113 -0.38 0.05 13.77
C ALA A 113 -1.05 1.42 14.01
N LEU A 114 -1.74 1.97 13.03
CA LEU A 114 -2.44 3.25 13.13
C LEU A 114 -3.94 3.11 13.43
N ASP A 115 -4.44 1.89 13.63
CA ASP A 115 -5.88 1.60 13.84
C ASP A 115 -6.76 2.11 12.69
N ILE A 116 -6.33 1.85 11.44
CA ILE A 116 -6.99 2.30 10.21
C ILE A 116 -7.63 1.11 9.50
N ASP A 117 -8.96 1.09 9.44
CA ASP A 117 -9.70 0.05 8.72
C ASP A 117 -9.84 0.31 7.22
N LYS A 118 -9.71 1.58 6.79
CA LYS A 118 -9.92 2.01 5.42
C LYS A 118 -9.00 3.17 5.06
N VAL A 119 -8.35 3.05 3.91
CA VAL A 119 -7.60 4.14 3.27
C VAL A 119 -8.25 4.52 1.95
N GLU A 120 -8.35 5.83 1.69
CA GLU A 120 -8.69 6.35 0.36
C GLU A 120 -7.43 6.46 -0.50
N ILE A 121 -7.56 6.16 -1.78
CA ILE A 121 -6.43 6.15 -2.70
C ILE A 121 -6.32 7.53 -3.35
N CYS A 122 -5.23 8.23 -3.05
CA CYS A 122 -4.92 9.49 -3.70
C CYS A 122 -4.11 9.24 -4.99
N PRO A 123 -4.55 9.77 -6.14
CA PRO A 123 -3.81 9.61 -7.39
C PRO A 123 -2.52 10.43 -7.42
N TRP A 124 -2.41 11.45 -6.56
CA TRP A 124 -1.29 12.37 -6.45
C TRP A 124 -0.36 11.98 -5.29
N GLY A 125 0.90 12.38 -5.38
CA GLY A 125 1.89 12.13 -4.34
C GLY A 125 3.08 13.06 -4.48
N LEU A 126 4.28 12.49 -4.37
CA LEU A 126 5.52 13.27 -4.31
C LEU A 126 5.72 14.20 -5.51
N ARG A 127 5.46 13.73 -6.73
CA ARG A 127 5.68 14.53 -7.95
C ARG A 127 4.82 15.78 -7.96
N GLU A 128 3.54 15.62 -7.68
CA GLU A 128 2.59 16.73 -7.65
C GLU A 128 2.91 17.68 -6.48
N GLY A 129 3.28 17.14 -5.31
CA GLY A 129 3.70 17.94 -4.16
C GLY A 129 4.92 18.81 -4.44
N VAL A 130 5.93 18.30 -5.18
CA VAL A 130 7.10 19.07 -5.59
C VAL A 130 6.73 20.20 -6.55
N ILE A 131 5.86 19.93 -7.54
CA ILE A 131 5.40 20.95 -8.50
C ILE A 131 4.65 22.07 -7.76
N LEU A 132 3.70 21.72 -6.90
CA LEU A 132 2.94 22.68 -6.11
C LEU A 132 3.86 23.52 -5.22
N THR A 133 4.82 22.89 -4.53
CA THR A 133 5.80 23.61 -3.70
C THR A 133 6.61 24.62 -4.49
N ARG A 134 6.98 24.31 -5.74
CA ARG A 134 7.74 25.26 -6.60
C ARG A 134 6.87 26.41 -7.08
N ILE A 135 5.60 26.15 -7.40
CA ILE A 135 4.65 27.21 -7.78
C ILE A 135 4.39 28.14 -6.58
N ASP A 136 4.15 27.59 -5.39
CA ASP A 136 3.84 28.35 -4.17
C ASP A 136 4.99 29.27 -3.73
N LYS A 137 6.24 28.82 -3.89
CA LYS A 137 7.43 29.62 -3.56
C LYS A 137 7.72 30.76 -4.55
N GLY A 138 6.99 30.81 -5.67
CA GLY A 138 7.30 31.70 -6.79
C GLY A 138 8.46 31.17 -7.64
N LEU A 139 8.47 31.59 -8.91
CA LEU A 139 9.57 31.34 -9.85
C LEU A 139 10.65 32.43 -9.67
N GLU A 140 11.35 32.42 -8.54
CA GLU A 140 12.70 33.01 -8.48
C GLU A 140 13.72 32.07 -9.12
#